data_AF-A0A7S2NV79-F1
#
_entry.id   AF-A0A7S2NV79-F1
#
_cell.length_a   1.000
_cell.length_b   1.000
_cell.length_c   1.000
_cell.angle_alpha   90.00
_cell.angle_beta   90.00
_cell.angle_gamma   90.00
#
_symmetry.space_group_name_H-M   'P 1'
#
loop_
_entity.id
_entity.type
_entity.pdbx_description
1 polymer ?
#
loop_
_entity_poly.entity_id
_entity_poly.type
_entity_poly.pdbx_seq_one_letter_code
_entity_poly.pdbx_strand_id
1 'polypeptide(L)'
;IQLDTLGPRHPSVAKTYGNMASVFKEQGEYDRAMELHETCLAIQLDTLSPSHPDVALTYGYMASALQAQGQCDRATELYGKCLAIQLDTLRPGHPDVGK
;
A
#
# COMPACT_ATOMS: atom_id res chain seq x y z
N ILE A 1 17.00 19.48 0.62
CA ILE A 1 16.07 19.49 -0.53
C ILE A 1 16.49 18.30 -1.41
N GLN A 2 15.81 17.16 -1.28
CA GLN A 2 16.13 15.89 -1.97
C GLN A 2 14.99 15.44 -2.91
N LEU A 3 14.09 16.36 -3.27
CA LEU A 3 12.92 16.07 -4.11
C LEU A 3 13.24 15.98 -5.61
N ASP A 4 14.40 16.47 -6.07
CA ASP A 4 14.68 16.59 -7.50
C ASP A 4 15.37 15.38 -8.16
N THR A 5 15.72 14.32 -7.42
CA THR A 5 16.48 13.18 -7.99
C THR A 5 15.67 11.89 -8.10
N LEU A 6 14.50 11.85 -7.47
CA LEU A 6 13.65 10.68 -7.38
C LEU A 6 12.39 11.03 -8.16
N GLY A 7 12.34 10.70 -9.46
CA GLY A 7 11.18 11.01 -10.31
C GLY A 7 9.85 10.56 -9.69
N PRO A 8 8.70 11.01 -10.22
CA PRO A 8 7.37 10.83 -9.60
C PRO A 8 6.98 9.37 -9.29
N ARG A 9 7.72 8.40 -9.85
CA ARG A 9 7.53 6.96 -9.65
C ARG A 9 8.44 6.36 -8.57
N HIS A 10 9.27 7.14 -7.88
CA HIS A 10 10.21 6.56 -6.91
C HIS A 10 9.47 5.99 -5.68
N PRO A 11 9.87 4.82 -5.13
CA PRO A 11 9.22 4.21 -3.97
C PRO A 11 9.07 5.12 -2.73
N SER A 12 10.00 6.08 -2.55
CA SER A 12 9.90 7.07 -1.47
C SER A 12 8.72 8.05 -1.64
N VAL A 13 8.31 8.31 -2.88
CA VAL A 13 7.13 9.12 -3.21
C VAL A 13 5.87 8.36 -2.79
N ALA A 14 5.78 7.07 -3.13
CA ALA A 14 4.68 6.20 -2.68
C ALA A 14 4.55 6.19 -1.15
N LYS A 15 5.67 6.05 -0.42
CA LYS A 15 5.68 6.09 1.04
C LYS A 15 5.14 7.42 1.60
N THR A 16 5.43 8.53 0.93
CA THR A 16 4.91 9.85 1.33
C THR A 16 3.39 9.92 1.16
N TYR A 17 2.86 9.42 0.03
CA TYR A 17 1.41 9.30 -0.18
C TYR A 17 0.74 8.42 0.88
N GLY A 18 1.31 7.26 1.21
CA GLY A 18 0.78 6.37 2.26
C GLY A 18 0.77 7.02 3.66
N ASN A 19 1.77 7.83 3.98
CA ASN A 19 1.79 8.59 5.23
C ASN A 19 0.71 9.67 5.26
N MET A 20 0.54 10.43 4.17
CA MET A 20 -0.53 11.43 4.05
C MET A 20 -1.92 10.79 4.16
N ALA A 21 -2.12 9.65 3.52
CA ALA A 21 -3.36 8.90 3.60
C ALA A 21 -3.70 8.50 5.04
N SER A 22 -2.69 8.07 5.81
CA SER A 22 -2.87 7.73 7.23
C SER A 22 -3.34 8.93 8.07
N VAL A 23 -2.82 10.13 7.78
CA VAL A 23 -3.25 11.38 8.42
C VAL A 23 -4.71 11.70 8.07
N PHE A 24 -5.11 11.59 6.81
CA PHE A 24 -6.51 11.81 6.42
C PHE A 24 -7.47 10.79 7.03
N LYS A 25 -7.05 9.52 7.14
CA LYS A 25 -7.82 8.48 7.83
C LYS A 25 -8.06 8.85 9.30
N GLU A 26 -7.04 9.36 10.00
CA GLU A 26 -7.18 9.82 11.39
C GLU A 26 -8.11 11.04 11.54
N GLN A 27 -8.23 11.85 10.49
CA GLN A 27 -9.19 12.96 10.40
C GLN A 27 -10.61 12.51 10.01
N GLY A 28 -10.82 11.23 9.70
CA GLY A 28 -12.09 10.70 9.22
C GLY A 28 -12.36 10.97 7.72
N GLU A 29 -11.38 11.53 7.00
CA GLU A 29 -11.47 11.79 5.56
C GLU A 29 -11.10 10.53 4.76
N TYR A 30 -11.92 9.49 4.89
CA TYR A 30 -11.62 8.15 4.35
C TYR A 30 -11.49 8.11 2.83
N ASP A 31 -12.30 8.88 2.09
CA ASP A 31 -12.26 8.88 0.62
C ASP A 31 -10.94 9.47 0.11
N ARG A 32 -10.46 10.56 0.72
CA ARG A 32 -9.13 11.14 0.43
C ARG A 32 -7.99 10.21 0.83
N ALA A 33 -8.12 9.52 1.96
CA ALA A 33 -7.14 8.50 2.35
C ALA A 33 -7.05 7.38 1.31
N MET A 34 -8.20 6.93 0.77
CA MET A 34 -8.26 5.92 -0.28
C MET A 34 -7.60 6.38 -1.57
N GLU A 35 -7.90 7.58 -2.08
CA GLU A 35 -7.27 8.13 -3.30
C GLU A 35 -5.74 8.19 -3.19
N LEU A 36 -5.22 8.59 -2.03
CA LEU A 36 -3.78 8.66 -1.77
C LEU A 36 -3.16 7.26 -1.66
N HIS A 37 -3.85 6.30 -1.03
CA HIS A 37 -3.40 4.91 -1.01
C HIS A 37 -3.44 4.25 -2.40
N GLU A 38 -4.42 4.56 -3.24
CA GLU A 38 -4.48 4.09 -4.63
C GLU A 38 -3.32 4.67 -5.45
N THR A 39 -2.99 5.93 -5.25
CA THR A 39 -1.81 6.56 -5.87
C THR A 39 -0.51 5.90 -5.41
N CYS A 40 -0.38 5.64 -4.10
CA CYS A 40 0.74 4.88 -3.52
C CYS A 40 0.86 3.49 -4.16
N LEU A 41 -0.25 2.76 -4.25
CA LEU A 41 -0.32 1.42 -4.82
C LEU A 41 0.07 1.41 -6.30
N ALA A 42 -0.42 2.38 -7.07
CA ALA A 42 -0.09 2.50 -8.49
C ALA A 42 1.42 2.67 -8.70
N ILE A 43 2.06 3.58 -7.93
CA ILE A 43 3.51 3.79 -7.99
C ILE A 43 4.29 2.52 -7.61
N GLN A 44 3.84 1.83 -6.55
CA GLN A 44 4.48 0.59 -6.11
C GLN A 44 4.37 -0.53 -7.16
N LEU A 45 3.19 -0.75 -7.75
CA LEU A 45 3.02 -1.74 -8.82
C LEU A 45 3.82 -1.39 -10.08
N ASP A 46 4.07 -0.11 -10.30
CA ASP A 46 4.85 0.41 -11.43
C ASP A 46 6.37 0.30 -11.24
N THR A 47 6.85 0.05 -10.02
CA THR A 47 8.29 0.07 -9.67
C THR A 47 8.79 -1.13 -8.90
N LEU A 48 7.89 -1.87 -8.26
CA LEU A 48 8.14 -3.05 -7.45
C LEU A 48 7.42 -4.26 -8.05
N SER A 49 7.80 -5.46 -7.62
CA SER A 49 7.00 -6.65 -7.93
C SER A 49 5.59 -6.50 -7.34
N PRO A 50 4.52 -6.98 -8.01
CA PRO A 50 3.19 -7.08 -7.41
C PRO A 50 3.14 -7.88 -6.11
N SER A 51 4.12 -8.77 -5.88
CA SER A 51 4.29 -9.56 -4.67
C SER A 51 5.20 -8.89 -3.61
N HIS A 52 5.61 -7.65 -3.82
CA HIS A 52 6.51 -6.95 -2.91
C HIS A 52 5.80 -6.62 -1.58
N PRO A 53 6.48 -6.73 -0.42
CA PRO A 53 5.90 -6.45 0.89
C PRO A 53 5.21 -5.08 1.01
N ASP A 54 5.78 -4.05 0.39
CA ASP A 54 5.20 -2.69 0.40
C ASP A 54 3.82 -2.62 -0.29
N VAL A 55 3.60 -3.43 -1.34
CA VAL A 55 2.30 -3.55 -2.02
C VAL A 55 1.28 -4.18 -1.06
N ALA A 56 1.69 -5.23 -0.34
CA ALA A 56 0.85 -5.88 0.66
C ALA A 56 0.46 -4.90 1.79
N LEU A 57 1.42 -4.11 2.29
CA LEU A 57 1.17 -3.10 3.33
C LEU A 57 0.15 -2.06 2.86
N THR A 58 0.25 -1.56 1.62
CA THR A 58 -0.72 -0.60 1.09
C THR A 58 -2.13 -1.18 1.04
N TYR A 59 -2.31 -2.44 0.61
CA TYR A 59 -3.61 -3.11 0.70
C TYR A 59 -4.13 -3.22 2.14
N GLY A 60 -3.25 -3.51 3.11
CA GLY A 60 -3.61 -3.54 4.53
C GLY A 60 -4.05 -2.18 5.09
N TYR A 61 -3.41 -1.09 4.66
CA TYR A 61 -3.82 0.26 5.06
C TYR A 61 -5.16 0.68 4.45
N MET A 62 -5.38 0.39 3.16
CA MET A 62 -6.67 0.60 2.50
C MET A 62 -7.79 -0.19 3.19
N ALA A 63 -7.52 -1.46 3.54
CA ALA A 63 -8.47 -2.28 4.28
C ALA A 63 -8.82 -1.67 5.65
N SER A 64 -7.83 -1.16 6.38
CA SER A 64 -8.05 -0.49 7.66
C SER A 64 -8.87 0.79 7.52
N ALA A 65 -8.64 1.58 6.47
CA ALA A 65 -9.43 2.78 6.19
C ALA A 65 -10.90 2.43 5.88
N LEU A 66 -11.13 1.40 5.05
CA LEU A 66 -12.48 0.91 4.74
C LEU A 66 -13.20 0.35 5.97
N GLN A 67 -12.48 -0.37 6.83
CA GLN A 67 -13.02 -0.86 8.10
C GLN A 67 -13.46 0.31 8.99
N ALA A 68 -12.64 1.36 9.12
CA ALA A 68 -12.99 2.55 9.88
C ALA A 68 -14.20 3.32 9.30
N GLN A 69 -14.42 3.22 7.98
CA GLN A 69 -15.62 3.73 7.29
C GLN A 69 -16.84 2.80 7.41
N GLY A 70 -16.70 1.61 8.03
CA GLY A 70 -17.77 0.61 8.17
C GLY A 70 -17.97 -0.30 6.96
N GLN A 71 -17.08 -0.25 5.96
CA GLN A 71 -17.13 -1.06 4.74
C GLN A 71 -16.41 -2.42 4.92
N CYS A 72 -16.93 -3.25 5.82
CA CYS A 72 -16.28 -4.50 6.25
C CYS A 72 -16.04 -5.51 5.11
N ASP A 73 -16.96 -5.64 4.16
CA ASP A 73 -16.81 -6.60 3.05
C ASP A 73 -15.64 -6.23 2.15
N ARG A 74 -15.53 -4.94 1.78
CA ARG A 74 -14.42 -4.43 0.97
C ARG A 74 -13.10 -4.50 1.74
N ALA A 75 -13.10 -4.20 3.04
CA ALA A 75 -11.92 -4.34 3.88
C ALA A 75 -11.43 -5.80 3.92
N THR A 76 -12.34 -6.76 4.02
CA THR A 76 -12.01 -8.20 4.03
C THR A 76 -11.36 -8.63 2.71
N GLU A 77 -11.86 -8.16 1.57
CA GLU A 77 -11.26 -8.43 0.26
C GLU A 77 -9.81 -7.91 0.19
N LEU A 78 -9.58 -6.68 0.65
CA LEU A 78 -8.23 -6.08 0.62
C LEU A 78 -7.28 -6.73 1.63
N TYR A 79 -7.76 -7.12 2.82
CA TYR A 79 -6.95 -7.94 3.74
C TYR A 79 -6.60 -9.29 3.13
N GLY A 80 -7.51 -9.91 2.37
CA GLY A 80 -7.23 -11.12 1.62
C GLY A 80 -6.09 -10.96 0.61
N LYS A 81 -6.08 -9.84 -0.14
CA LYS A 81 -4.98 -9.50 -1.06
C LYS A 81 -3.65 -9.29 -0.34
N CYS A 82 -3.66 -8.54 0.76
CA CYS A 82 -2.49 -8.35 1.62
C CYS A 82 -1.92 -9.69 2.11
N LEU A 83 -2.78 -10.55 2.67
CA LEU A 83 -2.38 -11.86 3.18
C LEU A 83 -1.83 -12.76 2.06
N ALA A 84 -2.48 -12.79 0.90
CA ALA A 84 -2.03 -13.58 -0.24
C ALA A 84 -0.60 -13.21 -0.67
N ILE A 85 -0.28 -11.92 -0.71
CA ILE A 85 1.07 -11.45 -1.04
C ILE A 85 2.07 -11.84 0.05
N GLN A 86 1.73 -11.61 1.33
CA GLN A 86 2.62 -11.96 2.45
C GLN A 86 2.95 -13.46 2.48
N LEU A 87 1.96 -14.32 2.20
CA LEU A 87 2.16 -15.76 2.10
C LEU A 87 3.06 -16.14 0.92
N ASP A 88 2.94 -15.43 -0.20
CA ASP A 88 3.80 -15.65 -1.36
C ASP A 88 5.26 -15.24 -1.06
N THR A 89 5.47 -14.11 -0.37
CA THR A 89 6.81 -13.67 0.07
C THR A 89 7.47 -14.67 1.02
N LEU A 90 6.68 -15.32 1.90
CA LEU A 90 7.17 -16.30 2.88
C LEU A 90 7.48 -17.67 2.25
N ARG A 91 7.12 -17.90 0.99
CA ARG A 91 7.35 -19.18 0.32
C ARG A 91 8.85 -19.35 0.03
N PRO A 92 9.44 -20.53 0.34
CA PRO A 92 10.84 -20.80 0.00
C PRO A 92 11.05 -20.67 -1.52
N GLY A 93 11.90 -19.71 -1.93
CA GLY A 93 12.21 -19.44 -3.34
C GLY A 93 11.59 -18.16 -3.93
N HIS A 94 10.89 -17.34 -3.14
CA HIS A 94 10.42 -16.03 -3.60
C HIS A 94 11.62 -15.09 -3.88
N PRO A 95 11.63 -14.33 -5.00
CA PRO A 95 12.79 -13.53 -5.43
C PRO A 95 13.26 -12.44 -4.46
N ASP A 96 12.42 -12.02 -3.49
CA ASP A 96 12.81 -11.12 -2.39
C ASP A 96 13.50 -11.83 -1.21
N VAL A 97 13.49 -13.17 -1.18
CA VAL A 97 14.16 -13.99 -0.16
C VAL A 97 15.47 -14.53 -0.75
N GLY A 98 16.47 -13.65 -0.87
CA GLY A 98 17.88 -14.05 -0.92
C GLY A 98 18.70 -13.55 -2.11
N LYS A 99 19.51 -12.51 -1.84
CA LYS A 99 20.97 -12.63 -1.90
C LYS A 99 21.58 -12.04 -0.64
#